data_AF-A0A528AT45-F1
#
_entry.id   AF-A0A528AT45-F1
#
_cell.length_a   1.000
_cell.length_b   1.000
_cell.length_c   1.000
_cell.angle_alpha   90.00
_cell.angle_beta   90.00
_cell.angle_gamma   90.00
#
_symmetry.space_group_name_H-M   'P 1'
#
loop_
_entity.id
_entity.type
_entity.pdbx_description
1 polymer ?
#
loop_
_entity_poly.entity_id
_entity_poly.type
_entity_poly.pdbx_seq_one_letter_code
_entity_poly.pdbx_strand_id
1 'polypeptide(L)' 'YIMSPEGQARLATSACYWGMPANTKATLSDEQKKILRFDEQTDFLARAQPYPAPNADLDKKMQDVWTEMLQAQ' A
#
# COMPACT_ATOMS: atom_id res chain seq x y z
N TYR A 1 -1.61 21.09 4.72
CA TYR A 1 -0.65 20.84 3.61
C TYR A 1 -0.65 19.38 3.17
N ILE A 2 -0.28 18.40 4.02
CA ILE A 2 -0.17 16.97 3.63
C ILE A 2 -1.44 16.39 2.95
N MET A 3 -2.62 16.77 3.42
CA MET A 3 -3.89 16.30 2.86
C MET A 3 -4.37 17.07 1.63
N SER A 4 -3.68 18.13 1.20
CA SER A 4 -4.08 18.89 0.01
C SER A 4 -3.82 18.08 -1.27
N PRO A 5 -4.51 18.38 -2.38
CA PRO A 5 -4.24 17.79 -3.69
C PRO A 5 -2.75 17.79 -4.08
N GLU A 6 -2.06 18.91 -3.86
CA GLU A 6 -0.66 19.10 -4.21
C GLU A 6 0.27 18.37 -3.24
N GLY A 7 -0.06 18.37 -1.95
CA GLY A 7 0.68 17.62 -0.93
C GLY A 7 0.63 16.12 -1.20
N GLN A 8 -0.54 15.60 -1.57
CA GLN A 8 -0.73 14.18 -1.90
C GLN A 8 -0.01 13.80 -3.20
N ALA A 9 -0.04 14.66 -4.22
CA ALA A 9 0.73 14.42 -5.45
C ALA A 9 2.23 14.33 -5.17
N ARG A 10 2.78 15.26 -4.37
CA ARG A 10 4.21 15.26 -4.00
C ARG A 10 4.62 14.02 -3.21
N LEU A 11 3.75 13.52 -2.32
CA LEU A 11 4.01 12.31 -1.55
C LEU A 11 3.94 11.05 -2.43
N ALA A 12 2.94 10.97 -3.31
CA ALA A 12 2.72 9.83 -4.21
C ALA A 12 3.84 9.61 -5.22
N THR A 13 4.60 10.65 -5.55
CA THR A 13 5.68 10.62 -6.54
C THR A 13 7.04 11.00 -5.95
N SER A 14 7.22 10.86 -4.64
CA SER A 14 8.51 11.16 -4.01
C SER A 14 9.55 10.11 -4.42
N ALA A 15 10.83 10.48 -4.51
CA ALA A 15 11.87 9.63 -5.09
C ALA A 15 12.01 8.24 -4.42
N CYS A 16 11.66 8.13 -3.14
CA CYS A 16 11.75 6.89 -2.37
C CYS A 16 10.40 6.19 -2.18
N TYR A 17 9.31 6.77 -2.69
CA TYR A 17 7.96 6.28 -2.43
C TYR A 17 7.04 6.60 -3.61
N TRP A 18 6.82 5.58 -4.44
CA TRP A 18 5.77 5.57 -5.46
C TRP A 18 4.58 4.80 -4.90
N GLY A 19 3.60 5.54 -4.39
CA GLY A 19 2.44 4.99 -3.69
C GLY A 19 1.15 5.69 -4.10
N MET A 20 0.06 4.93 -4.21
CA MET A 20 -1.26 5.46 -4.51
C MET A 20 -1.66 6.51 -3.45
N PRO A 21 -1.99 7.76 -3.82
CA PRO A 21 -2.42 8.76 -2.85
C PRO A 21 -3.76 8.37 -2.22
N ALA A 22 -3.95 8.71 -0.95
CA ALA A 22 -5.22 8.49 -0.26
C ALA A 22 -6.31 9.48 -0.72
N ASN A 23 -5.93 10.60 -1.33
CA ASN A 23 -6.84 11.60 -1.85
C ASN A 23 -7.05 11.42 -3.36
N THR A 24 -8.29 11.13 -3.76
CA THR A 24 -8.68 10.96 -5.18
C THR A 24 -8.56 12.24 -6.01
N LYS A 25 -8.36 13.40 -5.37
CA LYS A 25 -8.16 14.69 -6.02
C LYS A 25 -6.69 15.08 -6.17
N ALA A 26 -5.74 14.17 -5.90
CA ALA A 26 -4.31 14.47 -6.03
C ALA A 26 -3.96 15.03 -7.42
N THR A 27 -3.21 16.14 -7.45
CA THR A 27 -2.85 16.84 -8.68
C THR A 27 -1.71 16.15 -9.41
N LEU A 28 -2.03 15.05 -10.12
CA LEU A 28 -1.08 14.21 -10.85
C LEU A 28 -1.19 14.41 -12.37
N SER A 29 -0.06 14.35 -13.07
CA SER A 29 -0.03 14.26 -14.53
C SER A 29 -0.55 12.91 -15.00
N ASP A 30 -0.91 12.81 -16.29
CA ASP A 30 -1.39 11.54 -16.85
C ASP A 30 -0.30 10.46 -16.87
N GLU A 31 0.96 10.85 -17.08
CA GLU A 31 2.11 9.95 -16.96
C GLU A 31 2.25 9.40 -15.53
N GLN A 32 2.13 10.27 -14.52
CA GLN A 32 2.18 9.84 -13.12
C GLN A 32 1.02 8.91 -12.77
N LYS A 33 -0.19 9.18 -13.26
CA LYS A 33 -1.35 8.30 -13.06
C LYS A 33 -1.15 6.94 -13.71
N LYS A 34 -0.54 6.90 -14.90
CA LYS A 34 -0.21 5.65 -15.60
C LYS A 34 0.83 4.83 -14.81
N ILE A 35 1.90 5.46 -14.33
CA ILE A 35 2.91 4.78 -13.48
C ILE A 35 2.27 4.22 -12.21
N LEU A 36 1.38 5.00 -11.59
CA LEU A 36 0.64 4.60 -10.40
C LEU A 36 -0.52 3.62 -10.67
N ARG A 37 -0.75 3.24 -11.93
CA ARG A 37 -1.78 2.27 -12.37
C ARG A 37 -3.18 2.62 -11.86
N PHE A 38 -3.57 3.88 -12.02
CA PHE A 38 -4.87 4.39 -11.59
C PHE A 38 -6.05 3.70 -12.27
N ASP A 39 -5.88 3.29 -13.53
CA ASP A 39 -6.87 2.56 -14.33
C ASP A 39 -7.18 1.16 -13.78
N GLU A 40 -6.23 0.54 -13.08
CA GLU A 40 -6.40 -0.78 -12.47
C GLU A 40 -6.83 -0.72 -10.99
N GLN A 41 -6.97 0.47 -10.39
CA GLN A 41 -7.15 0.57 -8.93
C GLN A 41 -8.44 -0.06 -8.42
N THR A 42 -9.55 0.06 -9.15
CA THR A 42 -10.81 -0.58 -8.73
C THR A 42 -10.64 -2.08 -8.56
N ASP A 43 -9.90 -2.71 -9.46
CA ASP A 43 -9.63 -4.14 -9.45
C ASP A 43 -8.65 -4.53 -8.33
N PHE A 44 -7.64 -3.70 -8.04
CA PHE A 44 -6.77 -3.92 -6.88
C PHE A 44 -7.52 -3.82 -5.56
N LEU A 45 -8.36 -2.79 -5.41
CA LEU A 45 -9.18 -2.59 -4.21
C LEU A 45 -10.16 -3.74 -4.00
N ALA A 46 -10.76 -4.26 -5.08
CA ALA A 46 -11.66 -5.41 -5.00
C ALA A 46 -10.97 -6.70 -4.50
N ARG A 47 -9.66 -6.84 -4.73
CA ARG A 47 -8.85 -7.98 -4.28
C ARG A 47 -8.12 -7.75 -2.96
N ALA A 48 -7.98 -6.50 -2.52
CA ALA A 48 -7.22 -6.15 -1.34
C ALA A 48 -7.86 -6.80 -0.09
N GLN A 49 -7.03 -7.49 0.69
CA GLN A 49 -7.41 -8.03 1.99
C GLN A 49 -6.70 -7.20 3.06
N PRO A 50 -7.44 -6.57 4.00
CA PRO A 50 -6.83 -5.90 5.14
C PRO A 50 -5.93 -6.87 5.91
N TYR A 51 -4.78 -6.37 6.38
CA TYR A 51 -3.94 -7.18 7.26
C TYR A 51 -4.75 -7.58 8.50
N PRO A 52 -4.76 -8.86 8.88
CA PRO A 52 -5.52 -9.30 10.05
C PRO A 52 -4.97 -8.62 11.30
N ALA A 53 -5.85 -8.31 12.25
CA ALA A 53 -5.46 -7.93 13.61
C ALA A 53 -5.59 -9.17 14.52
N PRO A 54 -4.60 -10.08 14.53
CA PRO A 54 -4.68 -11.31 15.31
C PRO A 54 -4.69 -11.01 16.81
N ASN A 55 -5.34 -11.88 17.58
CA ASN A 55 -5.10 -11.93 19.02
C ASN A 55 -3.72 -12.55 19.30
N ALA A 56 -3.28 -12.48 20.56
CA ALA A 56 -1.95 -12.96 20.95
C ALA A 56 -1.70 -14.43 20.58
N ASP A 57 -2.72 -15.29 20.71
CA ASP A 57 -2.59 -16.72 20.40
C ASP A 57 -2.39 -16.99 18.91
N LEU A 58 -3.13 -16.29 18.05
CA LEU A 58 -2.99 -16.42 16.60
C LEU A 58 -1.68 -15.79 16.12
N ASP A 59 -1.31 -14.64 16.66
CA ASP A 59 -0.05 -13.96 16.35
C ASP A 59 1.16 -14.86 16.65
N LYS A 60 1.17 -15.52 17.82
CA LYS A 60 2.20 -16.49 18.19
C LYS A 60 2.31 -17.63 17.17
N LYS A 61 1.18 -18.23 16.76
CA LYS A 61 1.18 -19.30 15.76
C LYS A 61 1.74 -18.83 14.41
N MET A 62 1.42 -17.60 14.00
CA MET A 62 1.96 -17.02 12.77
C MET A 62 3.47 -16.81 12.88
N GLN A 63 3.98 -16.36 14.03
CA GLN A 63 5.41 -16.21 14.28
C GLN A 63 6.15 -17.55 14.32
N ASP A 64 5.56 -18.59 14.90
CA ASP A 64 6.12 -19.93 14.96
C ASP A 64 6.32 -20.49 13.54
N VAL A 65 5.27 -20.43 12.69
CA VAL A 65 5.33 -20.84 11.28
C VAL A 65 6.40 -20.06 10.50
N TRP A 66 6.50 -18.75 10.73
CA TRP A 66 7.51 -17.92 10.07
C TRP A 66 8.93 -18.29 10.49
N THR A 67 9.13 -18.57 11.77
CA THR A 67 10.43 -18.97 12.33
C THR A 67 10.88 -20.32 11.78
N GLU A 68 9.96 -21.29 11.67
CA GLU A 68 10.22 -22.58 11.04
C GLU A 68 10.68 -22.41 9.58
N MET A 69 10.02 -21.55 8.79
CA MET A 69 10.41 -21.28 7.40
C MET A 69 11.84 -20.71 7.32
N LEU A 70 12.18 -19.74 8.18
CA LEU A 70 13.51 -19.12 8.19
C LEU A 70 14.63 -20.08 8.59
N GLN A 71 14.33 -21.05 9.44
CA GLN A 71 15.31 -22.03 9.94
C GLN A 71 15.40 -23.30 9.07
N ALA A 72 14.54 -23.43 8.06
CA ALA A 72 14.53 -24.58 7.15
C ALA A 72 15.59 -24.52 6.03
N GLN A 73 16.52 -23.56 6.08
CA GLN A 73 17.65 -23.42 5.14
C GLN A 73 18.96 -23.98 5.69
#